data_AF-A0AAE0N830-F1
#
_entry.id   AF-A0AAE0N830-F1
#
_cell.length_a   1.000
_cell.length_b   1.000
_cell.length_c   1.000
_cell.angle_alpha   90.00
_cell.angle_beta   90.00
_cell.angle_gamma   90.00
#
_symmetry.space_group_name_H-M   'P 1'
#
loop_
_entity.id
_entity.type
_entity.pdbx_description
1 polymer ?
#
loop_
_entity_poly.entity_id
_entity_poly.type
_entity_poly.pdbx_seq_one_letter_code
_entity_poly.pdbx_strand_id
1 'polypeptide(L)'
;MNHETLYDPSAATAAEHLKILVDYVESTYSPIQQHLAELLTRQEITYDLLWALFRPNAEVYSTCPGTSAPRCVLYNHYEEKQRRDGSRYLHVNARYLNTDGTVLGETPVGIEIDHFRGAKRIESLSAYPLQYHPKAAEMRGQLIAYGHKFASLMGIHHQQYEGKAFYIDDEGDIIRRHVKDQANGLTVGGIQA
;
A
#
# COMPACT_ATOMS: atom_id res chain seq x y z
N MET A 1 -19.29 -13.21 -53.14
CA MET A 1 -19.93 -12.36 -52.11
C MET A 1 -18.82 -11.60 -51.43
N ASN A 2 -18.57 -10.37 -51.87
CA ASN A 2 -17.48 -9.53 -51.39
C ASN A 2 -17.99 -8.81 -50.14
N HIS A 3 -17.36 -9.07 -49.01
CA HIS A 3 -17.66 -8.40 -47.76
C HIS A 3 -16.89 -7.07 -47.75
N GLU A 4 -17.49 -6.02 -48.31
CA GLU A 4 -16.98 -4.65 -48.16
C GLU A 4 -17.08 -4.28 -46.67
N THR A 5 -15.94 -4.30 -45.98
CA THR A 5 -15.79 -3.62 -44.70
C THR A 5 -16.01 -2.13 -44.94
N LEU A 6 -17.19 -1.65 -44.52
CA LEU A 6 -17.55 -0.24 -44.52
C LEU A 6 -16.49 0.55 -43.75
N TYR A 7 -15.68 1.31 -44.49
CA TYR A 7 -14.76 2.30 -43.97
C TYR A 7 -15.58 3.40 -43.28
N ASP A 8 -15.54 3.46 -41.96
CA ASP A 8 -16.15 4.54 -41.18
C ASP A 8 -15.14 5.71 -41.07
N PRO A 9 -15.36 6.82 -41.81
CA PRO A 9 -14.45 7.96 -41.80
C PRO A 9 -14.41 8.66 -40.42
N SER A 10 -15.46 8.50 -39.61
CA SER A 10 -15.54 9.06 -38.27
C SER A 10 -14.58 8.35 -37.31
N ALA A 11 -14.51 7.02 -37.40
CA ALA A 11 -13.58 6.21 -36.62
C ALA A 11 -12.11 6.48 -36.98
N ALA A 12 -11.81 6.67 -38.27
CA ALA A 12 -10.47 7.03 -38.73
C ALA A 12 -10.03 8.41 -38.19
N THR A 13 -10.92 9.41 -38.27
CA THR A 13 -10.66 10.76 -37.74
C THR A 13 -10.51 10.74 -36.21
N ALA A 14 -11.34 9.97 -35.50
CA ALA A 14 -11.23 9.82 -34.06
C ALA A 14 -9.89 9.19 -33.63
N ALA A 15 -9.38 8.22 -34.39
CA ALA A 15 -8.07 7.61 -34.15
C ALA A 15 -6.92 8.61 -34.37
N GLU A 16 -7.00 9.45 -35.40
CA GLU A 16 -6.01 10.52 -35.65
C GLU A 16 -6.01 11.55 -34.50
N HIS A 17 -7.18 12.01 -34.05
CA HIS A 17 -7.28 12.92 -32.91
C HIS A 17 -6.78 12.29 -31.61
N LEU A 18 -7.09 11.00 -31.37
CA LEU A 18 -6.58 10.27 -30.22
C LEU A 18 -5.05 10.19 -30.25
N LYS A 19 -4.45 9.93 -31.41
CA LYS A 19 -3.00 9.90 -31.57
C LYS A 19 -2.37 11.24 -31.20
N ILE A 20 -2.91 12.36 -31.70
CA ILE A 20 -2.42 13.69 -31.36
C ILE A 20 -2.48 13.93 -29.83
N LEU A 21 -3.56 13.52 -29.19
CA LEU A 21 -3.71 13.63 -27.74
C LEU A 21 -2.66 12.79 -26.99
N VAL A 22 -2.44 11.55 -27.41
CA VAL A 22 -1.43 10.66 -26.82
C VAL A 22 -0.03 11.25 -27.00
N ASP A 23 0.33 11.67 -28.22
CA ASP A 23 1.63 12.28 -28.52
C ASP A 23 1.87 13.55 -27.68
N TYR A 24 0.82 14.36 -27.47
CA TYR A 24 0.88 15.54 -26.61
C TYR A 24 1.11 15.20 -25.14
N VAL A 25 0.38 14.21 -24.60
CA VAL A 25 0.56 13.74 -23.23
C VAL A 25 1.97 13.17 -23.05
N GLU A 26 2.41 12.29 -23.94
CA GLU A 26 3.75 11.69 -23.88
C GLU A 26 4.86 12.75 -23.93
N SER A 27 4.77 13.72 -24.86
CA SER A 27 5.76 14.79 -24.97
C SER A 27 5.77 15.72 -23.76
N THR A 28 4.59 16.03 -23.20
CA THR A 28 4.47 16.91 -22.02
C THR A 28 5.03 16.26 -20.76
N TYR A 29 4.78 14.96 -20.55
CA TYR A 29 5.20 14.24 -19.34
C TYR A 29 6.55 13.53 -19.46
N SER A 30 7.15 13.47 -20.66
CA SER A 30 8.47 12.86 -20.89
C SER A 30 9.57 13.35 -19.93
N PRO A 31 9.73 14.66 -19.64
CA PRO A 31 10.73 15.10 -18.67
C PRO A 31 10.49 14.56 -17.26
N ILE A 32 9.22 14.47 -16.84
CA ILE A 32 8.82 13.92 -15.54
C ILE A 32 9.13 12.43 -15.48
N GLN A 33 8.83 11.69 -16.55
CA GLN A 33 9.13 10.26 -16.67
C GLN A 33 10.64 9.99 -16.61
N GLN A 34 11.44 10.79 -17.33
CA GLN A 34 12.90 10.68 -17.31
C GLN A 34 13.45 10.94 -15.89
N HIS A 35 13.01 12.02 -15.25
CA HIS A 35 13.45 12.34 -13.89
C HIS A 35 13.06 11.24 -12.88
N LEU A 36 11.84 10.71 -12.99
CA LEU A 36 11.40 9.58 -12.18
C LEU A 36 12.28 8.34 -12.43
N ALA A 37 12.57 8.00 -13.68
CA ALA A 37 13.41 6.84 -14.01
C ALA A 37 14.84 6.97 -13.44
N GLU A 38 15.43 8.17 -13.48
CA GLU A 38 16.74 8.44 -12.87
C GLU A 38 16.73 8.27 -11.34
N LEU A 39 15.66 8.72 -10.67
CA LEU A 39 15.47 8.54 -9.24
C LEU A 39 15.32 7.06 -8.87
N LEU A 40 14.47 6.33 -9.61
CA LEU A 40 14.21 4.90 -9.38
C LEU A 40 15.46 4.04 -9.61
N THR A 41 16.33 4.42 -10.56
CA THR A 41 17.63 3.75 -10.77
C THR A 41 18.51 3.81 -9.53
N ARG A 42 18.40 4.89 -8.74
CA ARG A 42 19.12 5.09 -7.46
C ARG A 42 18.33 4.60 -6.24
N GLN A 43 17.14 4.03 -6.45
CA GLN A 43 16.16 3.67 -5.41
C GLN A 43 15.83 4.86 -4.49
N GLU A 44 15.75 6.04 -5.09
CA GLU A 44 15.38 7.28 -4.42
C GLU A 44 14.05 7.81 -4.97
N ILE A 45 13.45 8.74 -4.24
CA ILE A 45 12.27 9.47 -4.68
C ILE A 45 12.25 10.87 -4.03
N THR A 46 11.63 11.83 -4.70
CA THR A 46 11.31 13.15 -4.14
C THR A 46 9.85 13.19 -3.71
N TYR A 47 9.49 14.09 -2.79
CA TYR A 47 8.11 14.20 -2.32
C TYR A 47 7.13 14.53 -3.47
N ASP A 48 7.52 15.40 -4.40
CA ASP A 48 6.68 15.82 -5.53
C ASP A 48 6.36 14.69 -6.52
N LEU A 49 7.20 13.63 -6.57
CA LEU A 49 6.99 12.46 -7.41
C LEU A 49 6.51 11.22 -6.65
N LEU A 50 6.20 11.36 -5.35
CA LEU A 50 5.80 10.24 -4.50
C LEU A 50 4.50 9.57 -4.99
N TRP A 51 3.58 10.35 -5.57
CA TRP A 51 2.36 9.84 -6.17
C TRP A 51 2.62 8.83 -7.30
N ALA A 52 3.71 9.01 -8.06
CA ALA A 52 4.06 8.15 -9.18
C ALA A 52 4.73 6.84 -8.73
N LEU A 53 5.10 6.73 -7.45
CA LEU A 53 5.71 5.53 -6.89
C LEU A 53 4.69 4.38 -6.75
N PHE A 54 3.42 4.70 -6.48
CA PHE A 54 2.38 3.72 -6.17
C PHE A 54 1.48 3.44 -7.38
N ARG A 55 1.58 2.23 -7.92
CA ARG A 55 0.62 1.75 -8.93
C ARG A 55 -0.66 1.25 -8.25
N PRO A 56 -1.84 1.43 -8.86
CA PRO A 56 -3.09 0.84 -8.37
C PRO A 56 -2.93 -0.67 -8.08
N ASN A 57 -3.43 -1.12 -6.93
CA ASN A 57 -3.30 -2.51 -6.44
C ASN A 57 -1.85 -3.01 -6.27
N ALA A 58 -0.86 -2.12 -6.17
CA ALA A 58 0.49 -2.51 -5.82
C ALA A 58 0.55 -3.06 -4.38
N GLU A 59 1.37 -4.10 -4.20
CA GLU A 59 1.81 -4.58 -2.89
C GLU A 59 2.71 -3.52 -2.25
N VAL A 60 2.27 -2.95 -1.13
CA VAL A 60 2.97 -1.90 -0.39
C VAL A 60 3.47 -2.48 0.93
N TYR A 61 4.77 -2.42 1.13
CA TYR A 61 5.39 -2.72 2.41
C TYR A 61 5.17 -1.56 3.38
N SER A 62 4.86 -1.91 4.63
CA SER A 62 4.86 -1.00 5.77
C SER A 62 5.07 -1.82 7.05
N THR A 63 5.01 -1.16 8.21
CA THR A 63 5.08 -1.83 9.51
C THR A 63 3.82 -1.52 10.32
N CYS A 64 3.34 -2.52 11.08
CA CYS A 64 2.23 -2.32 11.99
C CYS A 64 2.59 -1.26 13.06
N PRO A 65 1.78 -0.19 13.25
CA PRO A 65 2.10 0.89 14.20
C PRO A 65 2.30 0.42 15.66
N GLY A 66 1.56 -0.61 16.09
CA GLY A 66 1.61 -1.10 17.46
C GLY A 66 2.71 -2.11 17.75
N THR A 67 3.00 -3.02 16.82
CA THR A 67 3.96 -4.11 17.03
C THR A 67 5.29 -3.91 16.32
N SER A 68 5.34 -2.97 15.37
CA SER A 68 6.44 -2.81 14.40
C SER A 68 6.68 -4.06 13.54
N ALA A 69 5.74 -5.01 13.53
CA ALA A 69 5.83 -6.19 12.68
C ALA A 69 5.73 -5.78 11.20
N PRO A 70 6.47 -6.46 10.30
CA PRO A 70 6.36 -6.22 8.88
C PRO A 70 4.96 -6.56 8.39
N ARG A 71 4.41 -5.71 7.52
CA ARG A 71 3.09 -5.85 6.93
C ARG A 71 3.17 -5.58 5.43
N CYS A 72 2.26 -6.20 4.68
CA CYS A 72 1.98 -5.79 3.31
C CYS A 72 0.50 -5.47 3.14
N VAL A 73 0.22 -4.37 2.44
CA VAL A 73 -1.12 -3.85 2.16
C VAL A 73 -1.29 -3.64 0.66
N LEU A 74 -2.52 -3.63 0.17
CA LEU A 74 -2.83 -3.31 -1.21
C LEU A 74 -3.19 -1.83 -1.34
N TYR A 75 -2.47 -1.12 -2.20
CA TYR A 75 -2.68 0.29 -2.44
C TYR A 75 -4.01 0.59 -3.16
N ASN A 76 -4.74 1.60 -2.67
CA ASN A 76 -5.97 2.11 -3.29
C ASN A 76 -5.68 3.42 -4.02
N HIS A 77 -5.41 4.47 -3.26
CA HIS A 77 -5.22 5.84 -3.73
C HIS A 77 -4.43 6.64 -2.69
N TYR A 78 -4.06 7.87 -3.04
CA TYR A 78 -3.42 8.81 -2.12
C TYR A 78 -4.20 10.10 -2.00
N GLU A 79 -4.01 10.80 -0.89
CA GLU A 79 -4.48 12.16 -0.66
C GLU A 79 -3.33 12.97 -0.06
N GLU A 80 -3.06 14.18 -0.56
CA GLU A 80 -2.20 15.12 0.16
C GLU A 80 -3.02 15.83 1.22
N LYS A 81 -2.53 15.81 2.47
CA LYS A 81 -3.20 16.39 3.63
C LYS A 81 -2.26 17.30 4.40
N GLN A 82 -2.86 18.11 5.26
CA GLN A 82 -2.14 19.02 6.14
C GLN A 82 -2.62 18.81 7.58
N ARG A 83 -1.68 18.74 8.54
CA ARG A 83 -1.99 18.71 9.97
C ARG A 83 -2.33 20.11 10.48
N ARG A 84 -2.84 20.21 11.71
CA ARG A 84 -3.20 21.49 12.35
C ARG A 84 -2.01 22.46 12.50
N ASP A 85 -0.79 21.92 12.62
CA ASP A 85 0.45 22.71 12.70
C ASP A 85 0.97 23.21 11.34
N GLY A 86 0.24 22.91 10.25
CA GLY A 86 0.62 23.28 8.89
C GLY A 86 1.56 22.30 8.19
N SER A 87 2.01 21.24 8.85
CA SER A 87 2.84 20.21 8.22
C SER A 87 2.04 19.42 7.18
N ARG A 88 2.62 19.23 5.99
CA ARG A 88 2.03 18.44 4.90
C ARG A 88 2.47 16.99 4.99
N TYR A 89 1.60 16.08 4.55
CA TYR A 89 1.91 14.67 4.43
C TYR A 89 1.09 14.04 3.30
N LEU A 90 1.60 12.96 2.72
CA LEU A 90 0.87 12.15 1.78
C LEU A 90 0.22 10.99 2.55
N HIS A 91 -1.11 10.96 2.51
CA HIS A 91 -1.93 9.93 3.12
C HIS A 91 -2.17 8.81 2.11
N VAL A 92 -1.46 7.70 2.27
CA VAL A 92 -1.61 6.48 1.46
C VAL A 92 -2.79 5.70 2.00
N ASN A 93 -3.88 5.63 1.23
CA ASN A 93 -5.00 4.75 1.52
C ASN A 93 -4.73 3.38 0.92
N ALA A 94 -4.82 2.35 1.76
CA ALA A 94 -4.63 0.97 1.39
C ALA A 94 -5.65 0.06 2.07
N ARG A 95 -5.62 -1.22 1.76
CA ARG A 95 -6.45 -2.25 2.38
C ARG A 95 -5.66 -3.52 2.67
N TYR A 96 -6.05 -4.25 3.70
CA TYR A 96 -5.44 -5.51 4.09
C TYR A 96 -6.51 -6.49 4.55
N LEU A 97 -6.19 -7.78 4.60
CA LEU A 97 -7.11 -8.81 5.10
C LEU A 97 -7.09 -8.86 6.62
N ASN A 98 -8.27 -8.79 7.23
CA ASN A 98 -8.47 -8.91 8.66
C ASN A 98 -9.65 -9.84 8.96
N THR A 99 -9.77 -10.29 10.21
CA THR A 99 -10.93 -11.06 10.67
C THR A 99 -11.52 -10.46 11.94
N ASP A 100 -12.83 -10.57 12.09
CA ASP A 100 -13.54 -10.33 13.35
C ASP A 100 -13.63 -11.60 14.24
N GLY A 101 -12.97 -12.69 13.80
CA GLY A 101 -13.04 -14.01 14.42
C GLY A 101 -14.06 -14.95 13.79
N THR A 102 -14.92 -14.45 12.89
CA THR A 102 -15.94 -15.24 12.19
C THR A 102 -15.79 -15.16 10.67
N VAL A 103 -15.51 -13.97 10.13
CA VAL A 103 -15.40 -13.71 8.69
C VAL A 103 -14.04 -13.07 8.38
N LEU A 104 -13.48 -13.43 7.23
CA LEU A 104 -12.32 -12.76 6.66
C LEU A 104 -12.80 -11.64 5.73
N GLY A 105 -12.29 -10.42 5.92
CA GLY A 105 -12.69 -9.26 5.12
C GLY A 105 -11.54 -8.29 4.87
N GLU A 106 -11.72 -7.41 3.89
CA GLU A 106 -10.79 -6.31 3.65
C GLU A 106 -11.05 -5.18 4.65
N THR A 107 -10.00 -4.70 5.30
CA THR A 107 -10.02 -3.56 6.21
C THR A 107 -9.17 -2.43 5.63
N PRO A 108 -9.71 -1.20 5.52
CA PRO A 108 -8.92 -0.06 5.08
C PRO A 108 -7.86 0.32 6.12
N VAL A 109 -6.77 0.90 5.65
CA VAL A 109 -5.71 1.48 6.49
C VAL A 109 -5.15 2.72 5.83
N GLY A 110 -4.91 3.75 6.64
CA GLY A 110 -4.19 4.95 6.25
C GLY A 110 -2.74 4.87 6.72
N ILE A 111 -1.80 5.20 5.84
CA ILE A 111 -0.38 5.31 6.18
C ILE A 111 0.10 6.70 5.79
N GLU A 112 0.74 7.39 6.73
CA GLU A 112 1.20 8.76 6.52
C GLU A 112 2.68 8.76 6.12
N ILE A 113 3.00 9.42 5.00
CA ILE A 113 4.37 9.74 4.61
C ILE A 113 4.54 11.26 4.78
N ASP A 114 5.25 11.66 5.84
CA ASP A 114 5.51 13.06 6.14
C ASP A 114 6.29 13.75 5.01
N HIS A 115 6.00 15.03 4.79
CA HIS A 115 6.75 15.82 3.82
C HIS A 115 8.25 15.84 4.12
N PHE A 116 9.05 15.67 3.07
CA PHE A 116 10.50 15.75 3.14
C PHE A 116 11.08 16.59 2.01
N ARG A 117 12.26 17.16 2.24
CA ARG A 117 13.00 17.93 1.24
C ARG A 117 14.07 17.06 0.59
N GLY A 118 14.29 17.27 -0.71
CA GLY A 118 15.28 16.54 -1.50
C GLY A 118 14.86 15.10 -1.80
N ALA A 119 15.81 14.33 -2.32
CA ALA A 119 15.63 12.92 -2.59
C ALA A 119 15.86 12.09 -1.32
N LYS A 120 15.00 11.10 -1.08
CA LYS A 120 15.15 10.10 -0.02
C LYS A 120 15.18 8.69 -0.60
N ARG A 121 15.88 7.79 0.08
CA ARG A 121 15.83 6.35 -0.19
C ARG A 121 14.40 5.84 -0.03
N ILE A 122 13.90 5.10 -1.02
CA ILE A 122 12.52 4.56 -1.00
C ILE A 122 12.29 3.69 0.22
N GLU A 123 13.27 2.86 0.60
CA GLU A 123 13.19 1.95 1.75
C GLU A 123 13.08 2.66 3.11
N SER A 124 13.40 3.96 3.17
CA SER A 124 13.33 4.77 4.39
C SER A 124 11.95 5.38 4.64
N LEU A 125 11.03 5.23 3.69
CA LEU A 125 9.66 5.71 3.82
C LEU A 125 8.85 4.79 4.74
N SER A 126 7.81 5.35 5.38
CA SER A 126 6.86 4.59 6.21
C SER A 126 6.02 3.59 5.40
N ALA A 127 5.87 3.85 4.09
CA ALA A 127 5.27 2.93 3.13
C ALA A 127 5.92 3.07 1.75
N TYR A 128 6.13 1.95 1.06
CA TYR A 128 6.66 1.91 -0.30
C TYR A 128 6.32 0.58 -1.01
N PRO A 129 6.30 0.53 -2.35
CA PRO A 129 6.05 -0.71 -3.08
C PRO A 129 7.07 -1.80 -2.70
N LEU A 130 6.59 -3.00 -2.37
CA LEU A 130 7.38 -4.11 -1.83
C LEU A 130 8.59 -4.48 -2.71
N GLN A 131 8.49 -4.26 -4.03
CA GLN A 131 9.59 -4.48 -4.97
C GLN A 131 10.88 -3.68 -4.65
N TYR A 132 10.77 -2.57 -3.93
CA TYR A 132 11.91 -1.74 -3.51
C TYR A 132 12.48 -2.14 -2.15
N HIS A 133 11.93 -3.16 -1.49
CA HIS A 133 12.50 -3.70 -0.25
C HIS A 133 13.82 -4.43 -0.56
N PRO A 134 14.92 -4.20 0.21
CA PRO A 134 16.22 -4.84 -0.06
C PRO A 134 16.18 -6.36 -0.16
N LYS A 135 15.24 -6.96 0.58
CA LYS A 135 14.98 -8.40 0.62
C LYS A 135 13.57 -8.74 0.15
N ALA A 136 13.10 -8.13 -0.94
CA ALA A 136 11.71 -8.22 -1.40
C ALA A 136 11.17 -9.67 -1.48
N ALA A 137 11.96 -10.59 -2.04
CA ALA A 137 11.55 -12.00 -2.18
C ALA A 137 11.42 -12.72 -0.82
N GLU A 138 12.40 -12.53 0.07
CA GLU A 138 12.37 -13.08 1.44
C GLU A 138 11.19 -12.51 2.23
N MET A 139 11.01 -11.19 2.17
CA MET A 139 9.91 -10.49 2.84
C MET A 139 8.55 -10.96 2.34
N ARG A 140 8.39 -11.10 1.02
CA ARG A 140 7.16 -11.66 0.42
C ARG A 140 6.88 -13.07 0.91
N GLY A 141 7.89 -13.94 0.92
CA GLY A 141 7.75 -15.32 1.42
C GLY A 141 7.34 -15.36 2.90
N GLN A 142 7.95 -14.51 3.73
CA GLN A 142 7.62 -14.38 5.14
C GLN A 142 6.17 -13.91 5.35
N LEU A 143 5.73 -12.88 4.62
CA LEU A 143 4.38 -12.35 4.69
C LEU A 143 3.32 -13.37 4.22
N ILE A 144 3.62 -14.15 3.19
CA ILE A 144 2.75 -15.25 2.74
C ILE A 144 2.64 -16.32 3.82
N ALA A 145 3.76 -16.72 4.44
CA ALA A 145 3.75 -17.68 5.54
C ALA A 145 2.94 -17.16 6.74
N TYR A 146 3.03 -15.87 7.05
CA TYR A 146 2.20 -15.22 8.07
C TYR A 146 0.71 -15.23 7.69
N GLY A 147 0.38 -14.96 6.43
CA GLY A 147 -0.99 -15.06 5.93
C GLY A 147 -1.57 -16.47 6.07
N HIS A 148 -0.81 -17.52 5.73
CA HIS A 148 -1.23 -18.90 5.95
C HIS A 148 -1.43 -19.23 7.44
N LYS A 149 -0.50 -18.78 8.29
CA LYS A 149 -0.64 -18.95 9.75
C LYS A 149 -1.87 -18.23 10.27
N PHE A 150 -2.10 -16.98 9.84
CA PHE A 150 -3.29 -16.20 10.20
C PHE A 150 -4.58 -16.91 9.79
N ALA A 151 -4.65 -17.40 8.55
CA ALA A 151 -5.80 -18.16 8.07
C ALA A 151 -6.02 -19.47 8.86
N SER A 152 -4.96 -20.15 9.28
CA SER A 152 -5.06 -21.38 10.10
C SER A 152 -5.59 -21.14 11.51
N LEU A 153 -5.48 -19.91 12.01
CA LEU A 153 -5.97 -19.49 13.32
C LEU A 153 -7.42 -18.98 13.27
N MET A 154 -8.05 -18.91 12.09
CA MET A 154 -9.46 -18.56 12.00
C MET A 154 -10.35 -19.63 12.65
N GLY A 155 -11.42 -19.18 13.31
CA GLY A 155 -12.30 -20.02 14.12
C GLY A 155 -11.98 -19.96 15.62
N ILE A 156 -12.59 -20.85 16.40
CA ILE A 156 -12.45 -20.89 17.85
C ILE A 156 -11.39 -21.93 18.22
N HIS A 157 -10.28 -21.46 18.77
CA HIS A 157 -9.18 -22.30 19.24
C HIS A 157 -8.79 -21.92 20.66
N HIS A 158 -8.61 -22.91 21.54
CA HIS A 158 -7.99 -22.69 22.85
C HIS A 158 -6.49 -22.73 22.69
N GLN A 159 -5.82 -21.58 22.78
CA GLN A 159 -4.37 -21.46 22.67
C GLN A 159 -3.82 -20.53 23.74
N GLN A 160 -2.58 -20.79 24.15
CA GLN A 160 -1.82 -19.91 25.02
C GLN A 160 -0.99 -18.96 24.17
N TYR A 161 -1.07 -17.66 24.46
CA TYR A 161 -0.34 -16.64 23.72
C TYR A 161 0.62 -15.89 24.64
N GLU A 162 1.83 -15.66 24.13
CA GLU A 162 2.81 -14.75 24.73
C GLU A 162 3.32 -13.80 23.65
N GLY A 163 3.13 -12.49 23.85
CA GLY A 163 3.53 -11.53 22.83
C GLY A 163 3.15 -10.08 23.12
N LYS A 164 3.46 -9.21 22.14
CA LYS A 164 3.04 -7.81 22.14
C LYS A 164 1.64 -7.72 21.54
N ALA A 165 0.72 -7.10 22.26
CA ALA A 165 -0.59 -6.69 21.77
C ALA A 165 -0.72 -5.18 21.88
N PHE A 166 -1.67 -4.61 21.16
CA PHE A 166 -2.04 -3.22 21.34
C PHE A 166 -3.52 -3.02 21.04
N TYR A 167 -4.07 -1.92 21.54
CA TYR A 167 -5.36 -1.39 21.11
C TYR A 167 -5.21 0.11 20.85
N ILE A 168 -6.17 0.66 20.11
CA ILE A 168 -6.30 2.08 19.89
C ILE A 168 -7.36 2.56 20.88
N ASP A 169 -7.06 3.57 21.70
CA ASP A 169 -8.03 4.15 22.62
C ASP A 169 -8.97 5.17 21.93
N ASP A 170 -9.88 5.76 22.70
CA ASP A 170 -10.86 6.72 22.18
C ASP A 170 -10.22 8.01 21.65
N GLU A 171 -8.98 8.31 22.05
CA GLU A 171 -8.20 9.47 21.59
C GLU A 171 -7.40 9.16 20.31
N GLY A 172 -7.36 7.88 19.90
CA GLY A 172 -6.61 7.41 18.73
C GLY A 172 -5.18 6.97 19.05
N ASP A 173 -4.81 6.94 20.33
CA ASP A 173 -3.47 6.58 20.76
C ASP A 173 -3.27 5.07 20.83
N ILE A 174 -2.07 4.63 20.45
CA ILE A 174 -1.70 3.22 20.45
C ILE A 174 -1.21 2.80 21.83
N ILE A 175 -2.04 2.06 22.55
CA ILE A 175 -1.72 1.52 23.86
C ILE A 175 -1.17 0.10 23.72
N ARG A 176 0.13 -0.06 23.98
CA ARG A 176 0.84 -1.36 23.90
C ARG A 176 0.76 -2.11 25.21
N ARG A 177 0.58 -3.44 25.14
CA ARG A 177 0.62 -4.36 26.28
C ARG A 177 1.43 -5.60 25.95
N HIS A 178 2.10 -6.14 26.96
CA HIS A 178 2.64 -7.50 26.88
C HIS A 178 1.57 -8.45 27.44
N VAL A 179 1.20 -9.46 26.65
CA VAL A 179 0.18 -10.44 27.01
C VAL A 179 0.86 -11.77 27.25
N LYS A 180 0.57 -12.38 28.40
CA LYS A 180 0.83 -13.78 28.73
C LYS A 180 -0.48 -14.35 29.25
N ASP A 181 -1.25 -15.00 28.38
CA ASP A 181 -2.59 -15.45 28.77
C ASP A 181 -2.92 -16.85 28.23
N GLN A 182 -3.62 -17.63 29.06
CA GLN A 182 -4.37 -18.82 28.65
C GLN A 182 -5.79 -18.35 28.37
N ALA A 183 -6.02 -17.87 27.15
CA ALA A 183 -7.33 -17.36 26.79
C ALA A 183 -8.32 -18.53 26.62
N ASN A 184 -9.23 -18.68 27.59
CA ASN A 184 -10.48 -19.40 27.36
C ASN A 184 -11.33 -18.59 26.38
N GLY A 185 -11.27 -18.97 25.10
CA GLY A 185 -12.22 -18.52 24.08
C GLY A 185 -12.10 -17.06 23.64
N LEU A 186 -10.90 -16.53 23.41
CA LEU A 186 -10.75 -15.25 22.68
C LEU A 186 -10.65 -15.51 21.18
N THR A 187 -11.59 -14.94 20.43
CA THR A 187 -11.56 -14.83 18.97
C THR A 187 -10.35 -14.00 18.54
N VAL A 188 -9.73 -14.39 17.43
CA VAL A 188 -8.54 -13.75 16.82
C VAL A 188 -8.91 -12.41 16.15
N GLY A 189 -9.73 -11.58 16.80
CA GLY A 189 -10.16 -10.28 16.28
C GLY A 189 -9.14 -9.15 16.46
N GLY A 190 -8.07 -9.39 17.24
CA GLY A 190 -7.07 -8.38 17.59
C GLY A 190 -5.67 -8.60 17.02
N ILE A 191 -5.43 -9.70 16.30
CA ILE A 191 -4.11 -9.99 15.72
C ILE A 191 -4.07 -9.40 14.31
N GLN A 192 -3.60 -8.16 14.21
CA GLN A 192 -3.26 -7.58 12.92
C GLN A 192 -2.03 -8.29 12.35
N ALA A 193 -2.21 -9.00 11.24
CA ALA A 193 -1.12 -9.40 10.35
C ALA A 193 -0.52 -8.18 9.64
#